data_AF-A0A397TJS1-F1
#
_entry.id   AF-A0A397TJS1-F1
#
_cell.length_a   1.000
_cell.length_b   1.000
_cell.length_c   1.000
_cell.angle_alpha   90.00
_cell.angle_beta   90.00
_cell.angle_gamma   90.00
#
_symmetry.space_group_name_H-M   'P 1'
#
loop_
_entity.id
_entity.type
_entity.pdbx_description
1 polymer ?
#
loop_
_entity_poly.entity_id
_entity_poly.type
_entity_poly.pdbx_seq_one_letter_code
_entity_poly.pdbx_strand_id
1 'polypeptide(L)'
;MDSTINPAFFVQKSAQDTTSSDFQIQPLTFSRSSSPFSFDASRARYNNDDYTQVFQFKIQLDGIKKPPVWRRIQVPYEYTFFQFHLAIQCCMGWSNNHLHVFHAQEGFDIGNPRLNEDFSILPQVRVQEEKTASLKDYFHSKGQKMEYEYDFGDSWVHIITYEGEFDRKVRNQYPKCLKGRGKCPPEDIGGSEEFENFKEIMSDKNHPKHKTSHDWYDGKDYNPDEFDKNTAFDDLEEINDFRDVSDYYQF
;
A
#
# COMPACT_ATOMS: atom_id res chain seq x y z
N MET A 1 -77.51 35.87 7.27
CA MET A 1 -77.43 34.63 8.05
C MET A 1 -75.97 34.49 8.48
N ASP A 2 -75.49 35.47 9.24
CA ASP A 2 -75.48 35.59 10.72
C ASP A 2 -74.17 34.98 11.27
N SER A 3 -73.12 35.80 11.50
CA SER A 3 -72.88 36.69 12.67
C SER A 3 -72.40 35.86 13.87
N THR A 4 -71.16 36.02 14.37
CA THR A 4 -70.69 37.06 15.33
C THR A 4 -69.23 36.67 15.69
N ILE A 5 -68.18 37.49 15.52
CA ILE A 5 -67.66 38.64 16.31
C ILE A 5 -67.43 38.36 17.81
N ASN A 6 -66.15 38.11 18.17
CA ASN A 6 -65.28 38.72 19.22
C ASN A 6 -65.85 39.11 20.61
N PRO A 7 -65.07 39.03 21.72
CA PRO A 7 -63.95 39.98 21.91
C PRO A 7 -62.72 39.51 22.74
N ALA A 8 -61.68 40.35 22.64
CA ALA A 8 -60.43 40.34 23.40
C ALA A 8 -60.59 40.65 24.89
N PHE A 9 -59.65 40.19 25.73
CA PHE A 9 -59.16 40.94 26.90
C PHE A 9 -57.73 40.51 27.33
N PHE A 10 -56.94 41.53 27.65
CA PHE A 10 -55.59 41.57 28.21
C PHE A 10 -55.50 40.96 29.62
N VAL A 11 -54.41 40.25 29.96
CA VAL A 11 -53.72 40.39 31.27
C VAL A 11 -52.21 40.26 31.07
N GLN A 12 -51.49 41.22 31.63
CA GLN A 12 -50.04 41.36 31.72
C GLN A 12 -49.64 41.20 33.20
N LYS A 13 -48.34 40.92 33.45
CA LYS A 13 -47.58 40.89 34.73
C LYS A 13 -47.51 39.53 35.42
N SER A 14 -46.43 39.12 36.07
CA SER A 14 -45.03 39.55 36.14
C SER A 14 -44.31 38.56 37.06
N ALA A 15 -43.04 38.26 36.74
CA ALA A 15 -41.94 37.93 37.66
C ALA A 15 -42.16 36.90 38.79
N GLN A 16 -41.39 35.81 38.74
CA GLN A 16 -40.48 35.48 39.84
C GLN A 16 -39.40 34.52 39.36
N ASP A 17 -38.16 35.02 39.39
CA ASP A 17 -36.95 34.21 39.45
C ASP A 17 -36.98 33.37 40.74
N THR A 18 -36.86 32.05 40.61
CA THR A 18 -36.16 31.25 41.62
C THR A 18 -35.31 30.18 40.93
N THR A 19 -34.06 30.19 41.40
CA THR A 19 -32.89 29.46 40.94
C THR A 19 -32.93 27.96 41.24
N SER A 20 -32.23 27.22 40.38
CA SER A 20 -31.37 26.07 40.71
C SER A 20 -32.03 24.72 41.01
N SER A 21 -32.03 23.82 40.02
CA SER A 21 -31.43 22.49 40.16
C SER A 21 -31.24 21.80 38.79
N ASP A 22 -30.00 21.39 38.56
CA ASP A 22 -29.57 20.19 37.84
C ASP A 22 -30.17 19.87 36.46
N PHE A 23 -29.48 20.27 35.40
CA PHE A 23 -29.22 19.41 34.25
C PHE A 23 -27.91 19.85 33.58
N GLN A 24 -26.78 19.32 34.06
CA GLN A 24 -25.57 19.32 33.25
C GLN A 24 -25.78 18.32 32.10
N ILE A 25 -26.04 18.83 30.90
CA ILE A 25 -25.89 18.05 29.67
C ILE A 25 -24.40 17.79 29.51
N GLN A 26 -23.96 16.58 29.87
CA GLN A 26 -22.66 16.06 29.46
C GLN A 26 -22.62 16.12 27.92
N PRO A 27 -21.59 16.74 27.31
CA PRO A 27 -21.45 16.65 25.87
C PRO A 27 -21.32 15.17 25.53
N LEU A 28 -22.16 14.68 24.61
CA LEU A 28 -21.99 13.38 23.99
C LEU A 28 -20.60 13.38 23.35
N THR A 29 -19.63 12.86 24.09
CA THR A 29 -18.38 12.45 23.50
C THR A 29 -18.78 11.34 22.54
N PHE A 30 -18.71 11.65 21.24
CA PHE A 30 -18.68 10.63 20.21
C PHE A 30 -17.41 9.82 20.50
N SER A 31 -17.55 8.81 21.35
CA SER A 31 -16.69 7.64 21.30
C SER A 31 -16.69 7.25 19.83
N ARG A 32 -15.55 7.43 19.16
CA ARG A 32 -15.32 6.93 17.81
C ARG A 32 -15.68 5.46 17.89
N SER A 33 -16.89 5.13 17.45
CA SER A 33 -17.33 3.76 17.29
C SER A 33 -16.26 3.13 16.41
N SER A 34 -15.61 2.10 16.95
CA SER A 34 -14.80 1.18 16.20
C SER A 34 -15.63 0.74 15.00
N SER A 35 -15.31 1.31 13.84
CA SER A 35 -15.88 0.89 12.57
C SER A 35 -15.69 -0.61 12.46
N PRO A 36 -16.72 -1.39 12.08
CA PRO A 36 -16.55 -2.82 11.81
C PRO A 36 -15.58 -3.09 10.64
N PHE A 37 -15.07 -2.04 9.98
CA PHE A 37 -14.10 -2.05 8.88
C PHE A 37 -12.80 -1.31 9.22
N SER A 38 -12.41 -1.23 10.49
CA SER A 38 -11.02 -0.88 10.83
C SER A 38 -10.11 -2.03 10.37
N PHE A 39 -9.31 -1.81 9.32
CA PHE A 39 -8.15 -2.65 9.06
C PHE A 39 -7.17 -2.43 10.21
N ASP A 40 -7.04 -3.46 11.02
CA ASP A 40 -6.08 -3.52 12.10
C ASP A 40 -4.77 -4.02 11.49
N ALA A 41 -3.71 -3.21 11.49
CA ALA A 41 -2.40 -3.66 11.00
C ALA A 41 -1.91 -4.91 11.78
N SER A 42 -2.35 -5.07 13.03
CA SER A 42 -2.10 -6.30 13.78
C SER A 42 -2.84 -7.52 13.18
N ARG A 43 -3.96 -7.34 12.46
CA ARG A 43 -4.62 -8.41 11.66
C ARG A 43 -3.83 -8.87 10.45
N ALA A 44 -2.94 -8.05 9.88
CA ALA A 44 -2.00 -8.53 8.86
C ALA A 44 -1.06 -9.60 9.44
N ARG A 45 -0.79 -9.55 10.76
CA ARG A 45 -0.02 -10.54 11.52
C ARG A 45 -0.89 -11.61 12.21
N TYR A 46 -2.20 -11.40 12.39
CA TYR A 46 -3.09 -12.26 13.21
C TYR A 46 -3.97 -13.28 12.49
N ASN A 47 -3.99 -13.39 11.16
CA ASN A 47 -4.59 -14.56 10.48
C ASN A 47 -3.73 -15.85 10.61
N ASN A 48 -2.95 -15.93 11.68
CA ASN A 48 -1.94 -16.96 11.88
C ASN A 48 -2.54 -18.33 12.25
N ASP A 49 -3.85 -18.59 12.13
CA ASP A 49 -4.40 -19.93 12.44
C ASP A 49 -5.29 -20.53 11.34
N ASP A 50 -5.75 -19.75 10.35
CA ASP A 50 -6.77 -20.24 9.39
C ASP A 50 -6.21 -20.81 8.09
N TYR A 51 -4.95 -20.49 7.74
CA TYR A 51 -4.31 -21.03 6.54
C TYR A 51 -3.19 -22.01 6.88
N THR A 52 -3.16 -23.11 6.13
CA THR A 52 -2.17 -24.19 6.24
C THR A 52 -1.08 -24.11 5.17
N GLN A 53 -1.26 -23.25 4.17
CA GLN A 53 -0.44 -23.17 2.97
C GLN A 53 0.09 -21.76 2.72
N VAL A 54 1.25 -21.67 2.09
CA VAL A 54 1.84 -20.40 1.67
C VAL A 54 2.29 -20.48 0.22
N PHE A 55 2.11 -19.39 -0.51
CA PHE A 55 2.69 -19.26 -1.84
C PHE A 55 4.11 -18.74 -1.74
N GLN A 56 4.96 -19.23 -2.62
CA GLN A 56 6.31 -18.73 -2.81
C GLN A 56 6.42 -18.04 -4.16
N PHE A 57 6.98 -16.83 -4.13
CA PHE A 57 7.25 -16.05 -5.32
C PHE A 57 8.71 -15.62 -5.36
N LYS A 58 9.27 -15.57 -6.56
CA LYS A 58 10.45 -14.77 -6.85
C LYS A 58 9.99 -13.49 -7.55
N ILE A 59 10.27 -12.34 -6.96
CA ILE A 59 9.99 -11.02 -7.50
C ILE A 59 11.32 -10.44 -7.96
N GLN A 60 11.43 -10.08 -9.22
CA GLN A 60 12.66 -9.54 -9.79
C GLN A 60 12.34 -8.21 -10.46
N LEU A 61 13.08 -7.17 -10.10
CA LEU A 61 13.00 -5.89 -10.79
C LEU A 61 13.62 -6.04 -12.18
N ASP A 62 12.87 -5.68 -13.22
CA ASP A 62 13.36 -5.73 -14.59
C ASP A 62 14.30 -4.55 -14.87
N GLY A 63 15.10 -4.63 -15.93
CA GLY A 63 16.05 -3.57 -16.31
C GLY A 63 17.33 -3.50 -15.47
N ILE A 64 17.30 -3.84 -14.17
CA ILE A 64 18.46 -3.70 -13.27
C ILE A 64 19.32 -4.98 -13.23
N LYS A 65 20.60 -4.86 -13.62
CA LYS A 65 21.47 -6.04 -13.84
C LYS A 65 22.69 -6.14 -12.93
N LYS A 66 23.21 -5.02 -12.41
CA LYS A 66 24.50 -5.00 -11.70
C LYS A 66 24.40 -4.23 -10.37
N PRO A 67 24.22 -4.94 -9.24
CA PRO A 67 23.73 -6.32 -9.16
C PRO A 67 22.23 -6.41 -9.54
N PRO A 68 21.72 -7.60 -9.89
CA PRO A 68 20.28 -7.75 -10.10
C PRO A 68 19.54 -7.59 -8.78
N VAL A 69 18.41 -6.90 -8.81
CA VAL A 69 17.53 -6.69 -7.65
C VAL A 69 16.40 -7.70 -7.67
N TRP A 70 16.34 -8.56 -6.65
CA TRP A 70 15.25 -9.53 -6.52
C TRP A 70 15.05 -9.99 -5.08
N ARG A 71 13.84 -10.48 -4.80
CA ARG A 71 13.40 -11.06 -3.54
C ARG A 71 12.71 -12.39 -3.79
N ARG A 72 12.94 -13.37 -2.92
CA ARG A 72 12.15 -14.61 -2.87
C ARG A 72 11.40 -14.60 -1.57
N ILE A 73 10.08 -14.46 -1.65
CA ILE A 73 9.22 -14.32 -0.48
C ILE A 73 8.22 -15.46 -0.39
N GLN A 74 7.73 -15.70 0.82
CA GLN A 74 6.55 -16.51 1.07
C GLN A 74 5.45 -15.62 1.64
N VAL A 75 4.25 -15.76 1.10
CA VAL A 75 3.05 -15.03 1.54
C VAL A 75 1.93 -16.02 1.86
N PRO A 76 0.99 -15.68 2.76
CA PRO A 76 -0.18 -16.51 3.03
C PRO A 76 -0.94 -16.87 1.75
N TYR A 77 -1.42 -18.11 1.67
CA TYR A 77 -2.20 -18.62 0.52
C TYR A 77 -3.46 -17.78 0.23
N GLU A 78 -4.03 -17.16 1.26
CA GLU A 78 -5.27 -16.39 1.18
C GLU A 78 -5.06 -14.93 0.76
N TYR A 79 -3.82 -14.51 0.50
CA TYR A 79 -3.54 -13.13 0.14
C TYR A 79 -4.35 -12.66 -1.07
N THR A 80 -4.85 -11.43 -0.98
CA THR A 80 -5.33 -10.66 -2.11
C THR A 80 -4.18 -9.99 -2.85
N PHE A 81 -4.44 -9.47 -4.04
CA PHE A 81 -3.44 -8.71 -4.78
C PHE A 81 -3.02 -7.43 -4.03
N PHE A 82 -3.93 -6.79 -3.31
CA PHE A 82 -3.59 -5.64 -2.46
C PHE A 82 -2.62 -6.02 -1.34
N GLN A 83 -2.87 -7.14 -0.63
CA GLN A 83 -1.95 -7.61 0.41
C GLN A 83 -0.60 -8.02 -0.16
N PHE A 84 -0.60 -8.58 -1.37
CA PHE A 84 0.62 -8.93 -2.08
C PHE A 84 1.43 -7.70 -2.52
N HIS A 85 0.75 -6.66 -3.00
CA HIS A 85 1.34 -5.34 -3.28
C HIS A 85 2.07 -4.79 -2.06
N LEU A 86 1.41 -4.73 -0.89
CA LEU A 86 2.05 -4.29 0.36
C LEU A 86 3.28 -5.14 0.71
N ALA A 87 3.22 -6.45 0.48
CA ALA A 87 4.37 -7.32 0.70
C ALA A 87 5.52 -7.07 -0.28
N ILE A 88 5.24 -6.72 -1.54
CA ILE A 88 6.24 -6.31 -2.53
C ILE A 88 6.90 -5.00 -2.07
N GLN A 89 6.10 -3.97 -1.78
CA GLN A 89 6.56 -2.66 -1.30
C GLN A 89 7.50 -2.81 -0.11
N CYS A 90 7.09 -3.59 0.90
CA CYS A 90 7.89 -3.84 2.09
C CYS A 90 9.22 -4.53 1.78
N CYS A 91 9.19 -5.63 1.02
CA CYS A 91 10.42 -6.38 0.75
C CYS A 91 11.38 -5.66 -0.22
N MET A 92 10.88 -4.66 -0.96
CA MET A 92 11.68 -3.75 -1.76
C MET A 92 12.17 -2.53 -0.97
N GLY A 93 11.57 -2.22 0.19
CA GLY A 93 11.91 -1.03 0.98
C GLY A 93 11.33 0.26 0.40
N TRP A 94 10.19 0.16 -0.29
CA TRP A 94 9.45 1.30 -0.84
C TRP A 94 8.32 1.73 0.08
N SER A 95 7.87 2.97 -0.12
CA SER A 95 6.94 3.66 0.78
C SER A 95 5.48 3.63 0.30
N ASN A 96 5.22 2.95 -0.83
CA ASN A 96 3.89 2.85 -1.44
C ASN A 96 3.31 4.22 -1.87
N ASN A 97 4.14 5.18 -2.27
CA ASN A 97 3.72 6.54 -2.57
C ASN A 97 3.14 6.74 -3.97
N HIS A 98 3.16 5.72 -4.82
CA HIS A 98 2.73 5.82 -6.22
C HIS A 98 1.71 4.74 -6.60
N LEU A 99 1.03 4.98 -7.73
CA LEU A 99 0.10 4.02 -8.31
C LEU A 99 0.81 2.74 -8.77
N HIS A 100 0.07 1.65 -8.80
CA HIS A 100 0.54 0.35 -9.24
C HIS A 100 -0.54 -0.45 -9.95
N VAL A 101 -0.10 -1.48 -10.69
CA VAL A 101 -0.99 -2.42 -11.37
C VAL A 101 -0.31 -3.79 -11.54
N PHE A 102 -1.10 -4.86 -11.54
CA PHE A 102 -0.67 -6.19 -11.96
C PHE A 102 -1.29 -6.56 -13.31
N HIS A 103 -0.46 -6.99 -14.26
CA HIS A 103 -0.91 -7.40 -15.59
C HIS A 103 -1.15 -8.91 -15.64
N ALA A 104 -2.41 -9.33 -15.54
CA ALA A 104 -2.75 -10.74 -15.37
C ALA A 104 -2.82 -11.51 -16.70
N GLN A 105 -3.50 -10.94 -17.71
CA GLN A 105 -3.61 -11.47 -19.07
C GLN A 105 -3.74 -10.30 -20.05
N GLU A 106 -3.60 -10.56 -21.35
CA GLU A 106 -3.72 -9.51 -22.37
C GLU A 106 -5.05 -8.74 -22.25
N GLY A 107 -4.97 -7.45 -21.89
CA GLY A 107 -6.14 -6.58 -21.70
C GLY A 107 -6.90 -6.76 -20.39
N PHE A 108 -6.32 -7.42 -19.38
CA PHE A 108 -6.91 -7.57 -18.05
C PHE A 108 -5.91 -7.30 -16.93
N ASP A 109 -6.21 -6.25 -16.17
CA ASP A 109 -5.37 -5.76 -15.08
C ASP A 109 -6.04 -5.98 -13.73
N ILE A 110 -5.22 -6.09 -12.69
CA ILE A 110 -5.66 -6.13 -11.30
C ILE A 110 -5.02 -4.94 -10.59
N GLY A 111 -5.83 -4.06 -10.02
CA GLY A 111 -5.36 -2.82 -9.41
C GLY A 111 -6.50 -2.02 -8.81
N ASN A 112 -6.27 -0.74 -8.56
CA ASN A 112 -7.32 0.17 -8.11
C ASN A 112 -8.32 0.42 -9.26
N PRO A 113 -9.63 0.13 -9.10
CA PRO A 113 -10.62 0.34 -10.17
C PRO A 113 -10.70 1.78 -10.68
N ARG A 114 -10.31 2.77 -9.86
CA ARG A 114 -10.30 4.19 -10.24
C ARG A 114 -9.20 4.56 -11.24
N LEU A 115 -8.22 3.68 -11.47
CA LEU A 115 -7.26 3.85 -12.56
C LEU A 115 -7.95 4.10 -13.92
N ASN A 116 -9.10 3.47 -14.14
CA ASN A 116 -9.88 3.67 -15.36
C ASN A 116 -10.65 5.00 -15.41
N GLU A 117 -10.92 5.62 -14.26
CA GLU A 117 -11.65 6.89 -14.18
C GLU A 117 -10.71 8.07 -14.49
N ASP A 118 -9.47 8.00 -14.00
CA ASP A 118 -8.48 9.08 -14.12
C ASP A 118 -7.70 9.03 -15.45
N PHE A 119 -7.48 7.84 -16.05
CA PHE A 119 -6.74 7.66 -17.32
C PHE A 119 -7.65 7.41 -18.53
N SER A 120 -8.69 8.25 -18.71
CA SER A 120 -9.71 8.16 -19.77
C SER A 120 -9.22 8.13 -21.24
N ILE A 121 -7.90 8.26 -21.47
CA ILE A 121 -7.25 8.26 -22.79
C ILE A 121 -6.59 6.92 -23.16
N LEU A 122 -6.51 5.96 -22.24
CA LEU A 122 -5.98 4.62 -22.51
C LEU A 122 -7.09 3.65 -22.96
N PRO A 123 -6.77 2.57 -23.70
CA PRO A 123 -7.75 1.53 -24.01
C PRO A 123 -8.42 1.09 -22.72
N GLN A 124 -9.74 0.92 -22.71
CA GLN A 124 -10.47 0.51 -21.50
C GLN A 124 -10.05 -0.91 -21.10
N VAL A 125 -8.96 -1.01 -20.36
CA VAL A 125 -8.51 -2.26 -19.75
C VAL A 125 -9.52 -2.59 -18.66
N ARG A 126 -10.00 -3.82 -18.62
CA ARG A 126 -10.85 -4.25 -17.50
C ARG A 126 -9.95 -4.36 -16.28
N VAL A 127 -10.20 -3.51 -15.28
CA VAL A 127 -9.49 -3.53 -14.01
C VAL A 127 -10.34 -4.28 -12.99
N GLN A 128 -9.82 -5.40 -12.50
CA GLN A 128 -10.36 -6.10 -11.34
C GLN A 128 -9.83 -5.46 -10.06
N GLU A 129 -10.71 -5.26 -9.08
CA GLU A 129 -10.33 -4.70 -7.78
C GLU A 129 -9.36 -5.63 -7.03
N GLU A 130 -8.16 -5.12 -6.75
CA GLU A 130 -7.08 -5.86 -6.09
C GLU A 130 -7.38 -6.28 -4.64
N LYS A 131 -8.31 -5.58 -3.97
CA LYS A 131 -8.72 -5.88 -2.59
C LYS A 131 -9.60 -7.12 -2.50
N THR A 132 -10.21 -7.53 -3.61
CA THR A 132 -11.10 -8.69 -3.67
C THR A 132 -10.53 -9.83 -4.52
N ALA A 133 -9.61 -9.54 -5.46
CA ALA A 133 -8.89 -10.55 -6.23
C ALA A 133 -7.91 -11.34 -5.35
N SER A 134 -8.07 -12.66 -5.28
CA SER A 134 -7.16 -13.55 -4.52
C SER A 134 -6.05 -14.11 -5.40
N LEU A 135 -4.82 -14.22 -4.86
CA LEU A 135 -3.68 -14.78 -5.61
C LEU A 135 -3.95 -16.20 -6.12
N LYS A 136 -4.68 -17.01 -5.35
CA LYS A 136 -4.98 -18.41 -5.68
C LYS A 136 -5.83 -18.58 -6.93
N ASP A 137 -6.58 -17.55 -7.30
CA ASP A 137 -7.43 -17.59 -8.49
C ASP A 137 -6.59 -17.40 -9.77
N TYR A 138 -5.36 -16.90 -9.64
CA TYR A 138 -4.49 -16.53 -10.77
C TYR A 138 -3.25 -17.40 -10.88
N PHE A 139 -2.64 -17.84 -9.77
CA PHE A 139 -1.38 -18.59 -9.80
C PHE A 139 -1.58 -20.09 -9.61
N HIS A 140 -1.44 -20.85 -10.71
CA HIS A 140 -1.76 -22.29 -10.73
C HIS A 140 -0.55 -23.17 -11.07
N SER A 141 0.42 -22.62 -11.80
CA SER A 141 1.52 -23.41 -12.37
C SER A 141 2.88 -22.87 -11.97
N LYS A 142 3.75 -23.73 -11.44
CA LYS A 142 5.13 -23.37 -11.13
C LYS A 142 5.83 -22.83 -12.38
N GLY A 143 6.46 -21.66 -12.26
CA GLY A 143 7.10 -20.94 -13.36
C GLY A 143 6.18 -19.95 -14.07
N GLN A 144 4.88 -19.90 -13.73
CA GLN A 144 3.97 -18.86 -14.20
C GLN A 144 4.51 -17.48 -13.81
N LYS A 145 4.41 -16.55 -14.75
CA LYS A 145 4.87 -15.17 -14.58
C LYS A 145 3.71 -14.18 -14.64
N MET A 146 3.88 -13.07 -13.96
CA MET A 146 3.00 -11.91 -13.99
C MET A 146 3.86 -10.65 -13.87
N GLU A 147 3.49 -9.60 -14.57
CA GLU A 147 4.14 -8.30 -14.46
C GLU A 147 3.42 -7.45 -13.41
N TYR A 148 4.19 -6.72 -12.62
CA TYR A 148 3.71 -5.75 -11.64
C TYR A 148 4.47 -4.44 -11.87
N GLU A 149 3.74 -3.40 -12.21
CA GLU A 149 4.30 -2.06 -12.40
C GLU A 149 3.96 -1.20 -11.18
N TYR A 150 4.97 -0.50 -10.66
CA TYR A 150 4.86 0.48 -9.59
C TYR A 150 5.46 1.79 -10.05
N ASP A 151 4.81 2.90 -9.67
CA ASP A 151 5.13 4.25 -10.11
C ASP A 151 5.08 4.40 -11.64
N PHE A 152 3.96 4.90 -12.16
CA PHE A 152 3.80 5.10 -13.60
C PHE A 152 4.64 6.26 -14.17
N GLY A 153 5.28 7.06 -13.30
CA GLY A 153 6.28 8.05 -13.70
C GLY A 153 7.63 7.39 -14.00
N ASP A 154 8.17 6.65 -13.04
CA ASP A 154 9.47 5.97 -13.14
C ASP A 154 9.39 4.60 -13.84
N SER A 155 8.20 4.02 -13.95
CA SER A 155 7.85 2.74 -14.57
C SER A 155 8.66 1.56 -14.02
N TRP A 156 8.55 1.31 -12.72
CA TRP A 156 9.23 0.18 -12.08
C TRP A 156 8.52 -1.15 -12.34
N VAL A 157 8.95 -1.85 -13.39
CA VAL A 157 8.40 -3.16 -13.77
C VAL A 157 9.08 -4.31 -13.02
N HIS A 158 8.27 -5.16 -12.42
CA HIS A 158 8.68 -6.37 -11.72
C HIS A 158 8.14 -7.60 -12.42
N ILE A 159 9.00 -8.59 -12.58
CA ILE A 159 8.61 -9.92 -13.02
C ILE A 159 8.39 -10.79 -11.79
N ILE A 160 7.12 -11.05 -11.48
CA ILE A 160 6.69 -12.00 -10.44
C ILE A 160 6.71 -13.39 -11.05
N THR A 161 7.46 -14.31 -10.46
CA THR A 161 7.48 -15.73 -10.85
C THR A 161 6.95 -16.58 -9.70
N TYR A 162 5.86 -17.31 -9.95
CA TYR A 162 5.31 -18.27 -9.00
C TYR A 162 6.19 -19.51 -8.90
N GLU A 163 6.72 -19.81 -7.71
CA GLU A 163 7.62 -20.95 -7.47
C GLU A 163 6.91 -22.17 -6.85
N GLY A 164 5.65 -22.00 -6.46
CA GLY A 164 4.78 -23.05 -5.96
C GLY A 164 4.17 -22.74 -4.59
N GLU A 165 3.40 -23.71 -4.11
CA GLU A 165 2.74 -23.72 -2.82
C GLU A 165 3.47 -24.65 -1.85
N PHE A 166 3.52 -24.27 -0.57
CA PHE A 166 4.24 -25.01 0.46
C PHE A 166 3.43 -25.04 1.75
N ASP A 167 3.63 -26.10 2.53
CA ASP A 167 3.09 -26.17 3.88
C ASP A 167 3.64 -25.04 4.74
N ARG A 168 2.72 -24.36 5.41
CA ARG A 168 3.04 -23.37 6.41
C ARG A 168 3.73 -24.06 7.57
N LYS A 169 4.86 -23.50 8.01
CA LYS A 169 5.57 -24.01 9.18
C LYS A 169 5.03 -23.34 10.44
N VAL A 170 4.54 -24.17 11.37
CA VAL A 170 4.06 -23.74 12.69
C VAL A 170 5.13 -22.87 13.38
N ARG A 171 4.72 -21.73 13.94
CA ARG A 171 5.56 -20.67 14.58
C ARG A 171 6.36 -19.76 13.64
N ASN A 172 6.30 -19.94 12.32
CA ASN A 172 6.82 -18.91 11.42
C ASN A 172 5.82 -17.77 11.27
N GLN A 173 6.36 -16.54 11.18
CA GLN A 173 5.59 -15.37 10.74
C GLN A 173 5.65 -15.27 9.21
N TYR A 174 4.57 -14.76 8.65
CA TYR A 174 4.40 -14.47 7.23
C TYR A 174 3.77 -13.08 7.09
N PRO A 175 4.06 -12.34 6.00
CA PRO A 175 4.96 -12.71 4.91
C PRO A 175 6.42 -12.76 5.38
N LYS A 176 7.28 -13.44 4.63
CA LYS A 176 8.71 -13.52 4.97
C LYS A 176 9.59 -13.61 3.75
N CYS A 177 10.81 -13.08 3.86
CA CYS A 177 11.81 -13.16 2.81
C CYS A 177 12.75 -14.34 3.06
N LEU A 178 12.88 -15.23 2.08
CA LEU A 178 13.74 -16.40 2.15
C LEU A 178 15.16 -16.07 1.72
N LYS A 179 15.29 -15.29 0.64
CA LYS A 179 16.54 -14.91 -0.03
C LYS A 179 16.30 -13.66 -0.88
N GLY A 180 17.36 -12.95 -1.21
CA GLY A 180 17.32 -11.84 -2.16
C GLY A 180 18.73 -11.37 -2.48
N ARG A 181 18.83 -10.39 -3.38
CA ARG A 181 20.07 -9.72 -3.72
C ARG A 181 19.77 -8.31 -4.22
N GLY A 182 20.73 -7.41 -4.01
CA GLY A 182 20.72 -6.07 -4.57
C GLY A 182 19.84 -5.13 -3.76
N LYS A 183 20.37 -3.94 -3.49
CA LYS A 183 19.63 -2.84 -2.90
C LYS A 183 18.63 -2.32 -3.92
N CYS A 184 17.38 -2.13 -3.52
CA CYS A 184 16.38 -1.57 -4.43
C CYS A 184 16.71 -0.11 -4.76
N PRO A 185 16.24 0.39 -5.92
CA PRO A 185 16.27 1.81 -6.22
C PRO A 185 15.58 2.60 -5.12
N PRO A 186 16.13 3.74 -4.68
CA PRO A 186 15.38 4.69 -3.85
C PRO A 186 14.11 5.16 -4.57
N GLU A 187 13.09 5.56 -3.82
CA GLU A 187 11.92 6.26 -4.37
C GLU A 187 12.36 7.53 -5.13
N ASP A 188 11.59 7.90 -6.16
CA ASP A 188 11.75 9.14 -6.94
C ASP A 188 13.15 9.34 -7.57
N ILE A 189 13.91 8.27 -7.82
CA ILE A 189 15.24 8.35 -8.42
C ILE A 189 15.20 8.68 -9.93
N GLY A 190 14.05 8.52 -10.60
CA GLY A 190 13.89 8.81 -12.02
C GLY A 190 13.99 7.58 -12.92
N GLY A 191 13.56 6.42 -12.43
CA GLY A 191 13.52 5.18 -13.18
C GLY A 191 14.88 4.49 -13.34
N SER A 192 14.90 3.42 -14.15
CA SER A 192 16.02 2.47 -14.22
C SER A 192 17.33 3.08 -14.73
N GLU A 193 17.26 4.00 -15.69
CA GLU A 193 18.46 4.63 -16.27
C GLU A 193 19.12 5.58 -15.27
N GLU A 194 18.33 6.43 -14.61
CA GLU A 194 18.86 7.34 -13.58
C GLU A 194 19.36 6.58 -12.35
N PHE A 195 18.75 5.44 -12.01
CA PHE A 195 19.28 4.59 -10.96
C PHE A 195 20.65 3.98 -11.30
N GLU A 196 20.87 3.54 -12.54
CA GLU A 196 22.20 3.06 -12.97
C GLU A 196 23.24 4.19 -12.92
N ASN A 197 22.89 5.38 -13.42
CA ASN A 197 23.72 6.59 -13.32
C ASN A 197 24.04 6.96 -11.86
N PHE A 198 23.04 6.90 -10.98
CA PHE A 198 23.21 7.15 -9.54
C PHE A 198 24.23 6.17 -8.91
N LYS A 199 24.17 4.88 -9.24
CA LYS A 199 25.15 3.89 -8.75
C LYS A 199 26.57 4.24 -9.19
N GLU A 200 26.75 4.66 -10.45
CA GLU A 200 28.06 5.07 -10.96
C GLU A 200 28.59 6.29 -10.19
N ILE A 201 27.75 7.33 -10.02
CA ILE A 201 28.09 8.55 -9.28
C ILE A 201 28.46 8.24 -7.83
N MET A 202 27.69 7.39 -7.15
CA MET A 202 27.93 7.04 -5.74
C MET A 202 29.17 6.16 -5.56
N SER A 203 29.59 5.43 -6.59
CA SER A 203 30.80 4.59 -6.56
C SER A 203 32.12 5.37 -6.69
N ASP A 204 32.10 6.55 -7.31
CA ASP A 204 33.28 7.42 -7.48
C ASP A 204 33.17 8.70 -6.65
N LYS A 205 33.92 8.74 -5.54
CA LYS A 205 33.96 9.90 -4.64
C LYS A 205 34.51 11.18 -5.29
N ASN A 206 35.22 11.06 -6.41
CA ASN A 206 35.73 12.20 -7.16
C ASN A 206 34.79 12.64 -8.30
N HIS A 207 33.68 11.93 -8.51
CA HIS A 207 32.74 12.27 -9.57
C HIS A 207 32.18 13.69 -9.33
N PRO A 208 32.07 14.56 -10.36
CA PRO A 208 31.62 15.94 -10.18
C PRO A 208 30.24 16.08 -9.51
N LYS A 209 29.37 15.08 -9.68
CA LYS A 209 28.04 15.01 -9.07
C LYS A 209 27.99 14.25 -7.74
N HIS A 210 29.09 13.65 -7.28
CA HIS A 210 29.09 12.77 -6.10
C HIS A 210 28.52 13.45 -4.86
N LYS A 211 29.02 14.65 -4.54
CA LYS A 211 28.54 15.40 -3.38
C LYS A 211 27.03 15.67 -3.45
N THR A 212 26.52 16.09 -4.61
CA THR A 212 25.09 16.37 -4.79
C THR A 212 24.24 15.11 -4.63
N SER A 213 24.64 13.98 -5.22
CA SER A 213 23.92 12.72 -5.09
C SER A 213 23.99 12.14 -3.68
N HIS A 214 25.12 12.29 -3.01
CA HIS A 214 25.31 11.89 -1.62
C HIS A 214 24.44 12.74 -0.68
N ASP A 215 24.41 14.06 -0.86
CA ASP A 215 23.57 14.97 -0.08
C ASP A 215 22.07 14.71 -0.32
N TRP A 216 21.67 14.37 -1.56
CA TRP A 216 20.30 13.92 -1.88
C TRP A 216 19.96 12.59 -1.19
N TYR A 217 20.93 11.69 -1.07
CA TYR A 217 20.78 10.42 -0.37
C TYR A 217 21.10 10.52 1.14
N ASP A 218 20.59 11.57 1.79
CA ASP A 218 20.75 11.86 3.23
C ASP A 218 22.18 11.92 3.76
N GLY A 219 23.17 12.11 2.89
CA GLY A 219 24.57 12.06 3.27
C GLY A 219 25.06 10.65 3.64
N LYS A 220 24.44 9.60 3.09
CA LYS A 220 24.80 8.20 3.33
C LYS A 220 25.60 7.64 2.16
N ASP A 221 26.56 6.76 2.46
CA ASP A 221 27.19 5.93 1.43
C ASP A 221 26.14 4.97 0.83
N TYR A 222 26.22 4.71 -0.48
CA TYR A 222 25.33 3.78 -1.17
C TYR A 222 26.06 2.49 -1.54
N ASN A 223 25.59 1.35 -1.04
CA ASN A 223 26.09 0.03 -1.42
C ASN A 223 25.05 -0.73 -2.27
N PRO A 224 25.28 -0.92 -3.58
CA PRO A 224 24.31 -1.56 -4.47
C PRO A 224 24.10 -3.05 -4.17
N ASP A 225 25.05 -3.74 -3.53
CA ASP A 225 24.93 -5.16 -3.16
C ASP A 225 24.25 -5.39 -1.79
N GLU A 226 23.98 -4.32 -1.05
CA GLU A 226 23.38 -4.40 0.29
C GLU A 226 21.96 -4.95 0.24
N PHE A 227 21.70 -6.02 1.00
CA PHE A 227 20.36 -6.55 1.26
C PHE A 227 20.39 -7.48 2.47
N ASP A 228 19.52 -7.26 3.46
CA ASP A 228 19.23 -8.22 4.53
C ASP A 228 17.80 -8.74 4.39
N LYS A 229 17.67 -10.07 4.31
CA LYS A 229 16.37 -10.73 4.23
C LYS A 229 15.60 -10.71 5.55
N ASN A 230 16.29 -10.57 6.68
CA ASN A 230 15.66 -10.67 8.00
C ASN A 230 14.87 -9.42 8.36
N THR A 231 15.27 -8.27 7.80
CA THR A 231 14.63 -6.96 8.00
C THR A 231 13.67 -6.58 6.87
N ALA A 232 13.52 -7.44 5.85
CA ALA A 232 12.73 -7.16 4.65
C ALA A 232 11.22 -7.00 4.90
N PHE A 233 10.74 -7.20 6.13
CA PHE A 233 9.34 -7.04 6.51
C PHE A 233 9.17 -6.27 7.84
N ASP A 234 10.22 -5.56 8.29
CA ASP A 234 10.17 -4.82 9.57
C ASP A 234 9.15 -3.68 9.51
N ASP A 235 9.03 -3.02 8.35
CA ASP A 235 8.17 -1.84 8.15
C ASP A 235 6.76 -2.21 7.65
N LEU A 236 6.38 -3.49 7.64
CA LEU A 236 5.12 -3.94 7.02
C LEU A 236 3.88 -3.30 7.65
N GLU A 237 3.94 -2.97 8.95
CA GLU A 237 2.85 -2.28 9.65
C GLU A 237 2.85 -0.75 9.45
N GLU A 238 3.98 -0.21 8.97
CA GLU A 238 4.18 1.22 8.76
C GLU A 238 3.88 1.64 7.31
N ILE A 239 3.76 0.68 6.39
CA ILE A 239 3.40 0.97 5.00
C ILE A 239 2.01 1.59 4.95
N ASN A 240 1.96 2.79 4.34
CA ASN A 240 0.73 3.53 4.14
C ASN A 240 -0.27 2.71 3.31
N ASP A 241 -1.47 2.52 3.84
CA ASP A 241 -2.64 2.07 3.09
C ASP A 241 -3.29 3.31 2.48
N PHE A 242 -2.78 3.77 1.33
CA PHE A 242 -3.43 4.83 0.56
C PHE A 242 -4.73 4.26 -0.01
N ARG A 243 -5.85 4.74 0.52
CA ARG A 243 -7.18 4.17 0.32
C ARG A 243 -7.91 4.81 -0.85
N ASP A 244 -7.48 6.01 -1.24
CA ASP A 244 -8.06 6.81 -2.29
C ASP A 244 -6.97 7.27 -3.28
N VAL A 245 -7.27 7.34 -4.57
CA VAL A 245 -6.33 7.90 -5.58
C VAL A 245 -5.98 9.35 -5.22
N SER A 246 -6.90 10.08 -4.60
CA SER A 246 -6.65 11.42 -4.06
C SER A 246 -5.63 11.47 -2.94
N ASP A 247 -5.34 10.36 -2.26
CA ASP A 247 -4.28 10.30 -1.26
C ASP A 247 -2.88 10.33 -1.91
N TYR A 248 -2.77 9.90 -3.18
CA TYR A 248 -1.53 9.94 -3.97
C TYR A 248 -1.24 11.34 -4.55
N TYR A 249 -2.22 12.25 -4.55
CA TYR A 249 -2.07 13.64 -5.02
C TYR A 249 -1.80 14.65 -3.89
N GLN A 250 -1.60 14.19 -2.65
CA GLN A 250 -1.37 15.05 -1.49
C GLN A 250 0.11 15.31 -1.16
N PHE A 251 1.04 14.82 -1.99
CA PHE A 251 2.48 15.00 -1.84
C PHE A 251 3.11 15.66 -3.06
#